data_AF-A0A961PCQ5-F1
#
_entry.id   AF-A0A961PCQ5-F1
#
_cell.length_a   1.000
_cell.length_b   1.000
_cell.length_c   1.000
_cell.angle_alpha   90.00
_cell.angle_beta   90.00
_cell.angle_gamma   90.00
#
_symmetry.space_group_name_H-M   'P 1'
#
loop_
_entity.id
_entity.type
_entity.pdbx_description
1 polymer ?
#
loop_
_entity_poly.entity_id
_entity_poly.type
_entity_poly.pdbx_seq_one_letter_code
_entity_poly.pdbx_strand_id
1 'polypeptide(L)'
;MKYQTQKIAYLYFLTAMILFAVQVTMGLVLGWIYVDGNFLAEILPFNIARMLHTNSLVVWLLTGFFGAAYYLVPEESEREIHSPTLAYVQLLILILGTAGVVVTYLFNLFDGSFLFGNEGREFIEQPRWVKAGIVVAALIFLFNISMTVLKGRKTAITNILLLGLWGLSLLFLFAFYNPGNLALDKQYWWYIVHLWVEGTWELVMAAILGFLMLKLTGVDREVVEKWLYVIVATALFSGILGTGHHYYWIGTPGYWQWIGSVFSSLEVVPFFGMMAFAFVMVWKGRRDHPNKAALLWALGTATLAF
;
A
#
# COMPACT_ATOMS: atom_id res chain seq x y z
N MET A 1 23.24 -2.58 -9.59
CA MET A 1 22.54 -3.64 -8.82
C MET A 1 23.60 -4.53 -8.20
N LYS A 2 23.52 -4.77 -6.89
CA LYS A 2 24.50 -5.57 -6.13
C LYS A 2 24.13 -7.06 -6.15
N TYR A 3 22.85 -7.35 -6.18
CA TYR A 3 22.28 -8.71 -6.19
C TYR A 3 21.52 -8.93 -7.50
N GLN A 4 21.58 -10.15 -8.04
CA GLN A 4 20.94 -10.49 -9.32
C GLN A 4 19.42 -10.43 -9.21
N THR A 5 18.87 -10.86 -8.07
CA THR A 5 17.41 -10.90 -7.82
C THR A 5 16.78 -9.52 -7.67
N GLN A 6 17.55 -8.44 -7.51
CA GLN A 6 17.03 -7.08 -7.58
C GLN A 6 16.36 -6.77 -8.93
N LYS A 7 16.73 -7.48 -10.00
CA LYS A 7 16.12 -7.34 -11.33
C LYS A 7 14.63 -7.73 -11.35
N ILE A 8 14.17 -8.55 -10.40
CA ILE A 8 12.74 -8.91 -10.26
C ILE A 8 11.89 -7.64 -10.15
N ALA A 9 12.39 -6.64 -9.40
CA ALA A 9 11.69 -5.39 -9.17
C ALA A 9 11.28 -4.66 -10.46
N TYR A 10 12.03 -4.82 -11.57
CA TYR A 10 11.69 -4.15 -12.83
C TYR A 10 10.33 -4.55 -13.36
N LEU A 11 9.97 -5.84 -13.33
CA LEU A 11 8.67 -6.28 -13.85
C LEU A 11 7.53 -5.81 -12.94
N TYR A 12 7.75 -5.76 -11.63
CA TYR A 12 6.77 -5.18 -10.69
C TYR A 12 6.57 -3.70 -10.95
N PHE A 13 7.65 -2.93 -11.07
CA PHE A 13 7.55 -1.49 -11.36
C PHE A 13 6.94 -1.22 -12.73
N LEU A 14 7.27 -2.01 -13.76
CA LEU A 14 6.64 -1.88 -15.07
C LEU A 14 5.12 -2.09 -14.99
N THR A 15 4.67 -3.16 -14.33
CA THR A 15 3.25 -3.42 -14.11
C THR A 15 2.58 -2.30 -13.32
N ALA A 16 3.23 -1.81 -12.25
CA ALA A 16 2.73 -0.69 -11.45
C ALA A 16 2.58 0.58 -12.31
N MET A 17 3.54 0.91 -13.17
CA MET A 17 3.47 2.09 -14.04
C MET A 17 2.36 1.99 -15.09
N ILE A 18 2.10 0.80 -15.63
CA ILE A 18 0.97 0.57 -16.55
C ILE A 18 -0.35 0.82 -15.82
N LEU A 19 -0.52 0.26 -14.61
CA LEU A 19 -1.73 0.44 -13.81
C LEU A 19 -1.90 1.89 -13.31
N PHE A 20 -0.80 2.58 -13.00
CA PHE A 20 -0.80 4.00 -12.68
C PHE A 20 -1.32 4.83 -13.86
N ALA A 21 -0.87 4.56 -15.10
CA ALA A 21 -1.36 5.25 -16.28
C ALA A 21 -2.88 5.01 -16.48
N VAL A 22 -3.36 3.79 -16.26
CA VAL A 22 -4.81 3.49 -16.28
C VAL A 22 -5.54 4.29 -15.21
N GLN A 23 -5.03 4.30 -13.97
CA GLN A 23 -5.65 5.00 -12.84
C GLN A 23 -5.78 6.50 -13.11
N VAL A 24 -4.70 7.16 -13.55
CA VAL A 24 -4.71 8.60 -13.88
C VAL A 24 -5.66 8.89 -15.03
N THR A 25 -5.66 8.06 -16.07
CA THR A 25 -6.56 8.23 -17.22
C THR A 25 -8.02 8.14 -16.78
N MET A 26 -8.39 7.16 -15.96
CA MET A 26 -9.74 7.06 -15.41
C MET A 26 -10.08 8.24 -14.48
N GLY A 27 -9.10 8.76 -13.74
CA GLY A 27 -9.27 9.96 -12.92
C GLY A 27 -9.60 11.20 -13.75
N LEU A 28 -8.91 11.39 -14.88
CA LEU A 28 -9.19 12.48 -15.82
C LEU A 28 -10.58 12.33 -16.46
N VAL A 29 -10.98 11.12 -16.83
CA VAL A 29 -12.33 10.83 -17.34
C VAL A 29 -13.39 11.19 -16.30
N LEU A 30 -13.23 10.73 -15.05
CA LEU A 30 -14.14 11.06 -13.96
C LEU A 30 -14.22 12.57 -13.69
N GLY A 31 -13.07 13.25 -13.71
CA GLY A 31 -13.00 14.70 -13.60
C GLY A 31 -13.79 15.42 -14.70
N TRP A 32 -13.70 14.92 -15.95
CA TRP A 32 -14.46 15.48 -17.06
C TRP A 32 -15.96 15.20 -16.99
N ILE A 33 -16.38 14.05 -16.45
CA ILE A 33 -17.80 13.75 -16.23
C ILE A 33 -18.46 14.78 -15.29
N TYR A 34 -17.73 15.38 -14.35
CA TYR A 34 -18.25 16.48 -13.53
C TYR A 34 -18.48 17.79 -14.32
N VAL A 35 -17.84 17.95 -15.48
CA VAL A 35 -18.02 19.10 -16.39
C VAL A 35 -19.12 18.79 -17.41
N ASP A 36 -19.11 17.58 -17.99
CA ASP A 36 -20.09 17.08 -18.94
C ASP A 36 -20.64 15.73 -18.46
N GLY A 37 -21.80 15.78 -17.79
CA GLY A 37 -22.39 14.63 -17.09
C GLY A 37 -22.77 13.45 -17.98
N ASN A 38 -22.94 13.65 -19.29
CA ASN A 38 -23.30 12.59 -20.23
C ASN A 38 -22.10 12.02 -21.00
N PHE A 39 -20.90 12.57 -20.78
CA PHE A 39 -19.69 12.08 -21.44
C PHE A 39 -19.47 10.59 -21.16
N LEU A 40 -19.46 9.78 -22.23
CA LEU A 40 -19.28 8.31 -22.19
C LEU A 40 -20.30 7.52 -21.35
N ALA A 41 -21.43 8.11 -20.96
CA ALA A 41 -22.38 7.47 -20.04
C ALA A 41 -22.87 6.08 -20.49
N GLU A 42 -22.97 5.85 -21.80
CA GLU A 42 -23.41 4.55 -22.38
C GLU A 42 -22.27 3.52 -22.52
N ILE A 43 -21.02 3.96 -22.64
CA ILE A 43 -19.87 3.08 -22.95
C ILE A 43 -19.06 2.80 -21.69
N LEU A 44 -18.83 3.82 -20.87
CA LEU A 44 -18.10 3.74 -19.61
C LEU A 44 -18.83 4.55 -18.53
N PRO A 45 -19.92 3.98 -17.95
CA PRO A 45 -20.65 4.59 -16.86
C PRO A 45 -19.77 5.00 -15.68
N PHE A 46 -20.16 6.08 -14.97
CA PHE A 46 -19.39 6.65 -13.86
C PHE A 46 -19.00 5.61 -12.79
N ASN A 47 -19.92 4.72 -12.42
CA ASN A 47 -19.64 3.69 -11.41
C ASN A 47 -18.53 2.73 -11.87
N ILE A 48 -18.49 2.36 -13.15
CA ILE A 48 -17.44 1.50 -13.71
C ILE A 48 -16.11 2.25 -13.78
N ALA A 49 -16.12 3.48 -14.30
CA ALA A 49 -14.93 4.34 -14.32
C ALA A 49 -14.34 4.55 -12.91
N ARG A 50 -15.20 4.76 -11.92
CA ARG A 50 -14.82 4.90 -10.51
C ARG A 50 -14.17 3.64 -9.98
N MET A 51 -14.79 2.47 -10.18
CA MET A 51 -14.22 1.20 -9.74
C MET A 51 -12.85 0.95 -10.40
N LEU A 52 -12.70 1.23 -11.70
CA LEU A 52 -11.42 1.10 -12.39
C LEU A 52 -10.37 2.07 -11.83
N HIS A 53 -10.74 3.31 -11.55
CA HIS A 53 -9.85 4.32 -10.96
C HIS A 53 -9.36 3.90 -9.57
N THR A 54 -10.28 3.65 -8.63
CA THR A 54 -9.94 3.40 -7.22
C THR A 54 -9.27 2.05 -7.02
N ASN A 55 -9.70 0.99 -7.71
CA ASN A 55 -9.05 -0.31 -7.59
C ASN A 55 -7.67 -0.31 -8.26
N SER A 56 -7.51 0.35 -9.40
CA SER A 56 -6.18 0.48 -10.01
C SER A 56 -5.22 1.21 -9.08
N LEU A 57 -5.67 2.25 -8.36
CA LEU A 57 -4.90 2.95 -7.32
C LEU A 57 -4.31 1.96 -6.32
N VAL A 58 -5.14 1.10 -5.75
CA VAL A 58 -4.72 0.14 -4.73
C VAL A 58 -3.72 -0.87 -5.30
N VAL A 59 -4.03 -1.44 -6.47
CA VAL A 59 -3.22 -2.53 -7.05
C VAL A 59 -1.85 -2.03 -7.53
N TRP A 60 -1.76 -0.84 -8.13
CA TRP A 60 -0.49 -0.32 -8.59
C TRP A 60 0.45 0.01 -7.42
N LEU A 61 -0.09 0.58 -6.33
CA LEU A 61 0.67 0.86 -5.11
C LEU A 61 1.19 -0.42 -4.45
N LEU A 62 0.33 -1.43 -4.28
CA LEU A 62 0.75 -2.74 -3.76
C LEU A 62 1.84 -3.39 -4.62
N THR A 63 1.68 -3.35 -5.94
CA THR A 63 2.67 -3.90 -6.88
C THR A 63 4.00 -3.14 -6.77
N GLY A 64 3.93 -1.82 -6.60
CA GLY A 64 5.08 -0.96 -6.34
C GLY A 64 5.80 -1.32 -5.03
N PHE A 65 5.07 -1.55 -3.94
CA PHE A 65 5.65 -1.97 -2.65
C PHE A 65 6.32 -3.35 -2.73
N PHE A 66 5.69 -4.31 -3.41
CA PHE A 66 6.32 -5.61 -3.65
C PHE A 66 7.60 -5.47 -4.47
N GLY A 67 7.60 -4.65 -5.53
CA GLY A 67 8.79 -4.34 -6.32
C GLY A 67 9.89 -3.69 -5.48
N ALA A 68 9.55 -2.69 -4.67
CA ALA A 68 10.49 -2.01 -3.78
C ALA A 68 11.11 -2.97 -2.76
N ALA A 69 10.30 -3.84 -2.14
CA ALA A 69 10.78 -4.86 -1.22
C ALA A 69 11.74 -5.84 -1.91
N TYR A 70 11.41 -6.33 -3.11
CA TYR A 70 12.30 -7.22 -3.88
C TYR A 70 13.61 -6.54 -4.29
N TYR A 71 13.64 -5.20 -4.38
CA TYR A 71 14.86 -4.46 -4.63
C TYR A 71 15.71 -4.26 -3.36
N LEU A 72 15.10 -3.85 -2.26
CA LEU A 72 15.83 -3.41 -1.06
C LEU A 72 16.19 -4.57 -0.12
N VAL A 73 15.33 -5.60 0.00
CA VAL A 73 15.53 -6.71 0.94
C VAL A 73 16.81 -7.50 0.65
N PRO A 74 17.21 -7.78 -0.60
CA PRO A 74 18.47 -8.45 -0.86
C PRO A 74 19.68 -7.72 -0.28
N GLU A 75 19.63 -6.39 -0.32
CA GLU A 75 20.72 -5.57 0.20
C GLU A 75 20.71 -5.50 1.72
N GLU A 76 19.54 -5.31 2.34
CA GLU A 76 19.42 -5.28 3.81
C GLU A 76 19.72 -6.63 4.46
N SER A 77 19.36 -7.73 3.80
CA SER A 77 19.61 -9.09 4.28
C SER A 77 20.92 -9.69 3.79
N GLU A 78 21.66 -8.93 2.97
CA GLU A 78 22.96 -9.27 2.41
C GLU A 78 22.98 -10.58 1.58
N ARG A 79 21.86 -10.91 0.93
CA ARG A 79 21.70 -12.16 0.16
C ARG A 79 20.67 -12.02 -0.94
N GLU A 80 20.68 -12.98 -1.88
CA GLU A 80 19.62 -13.07 -2.89
C GLU A 80 18.26 -13.45 -2.26
N ILE A 81 17.17 -13.03 -2.93
CA ILE A 81 15.78 -13.44 -2.63
C ILE A 81 15.68 -14.96 -2.57
N HIS A 82 14.93 -15.47 -1.60
CA HIS A 82 14.80 -16.90 -1.33
C HIS A 82 14.39 -17.71 -2.57
N SER A 83 13.41 -17.24 -3.34
CA SER A 83 12.99 -17.85 -4.60
C SER A 83 12.54 -16.81 -5.62
N PRO A 84 13.32 -16.56 -6.69
CA PRO A 84 12.91 -15.69 -7.80
C PRO A 84 11.65 -16.19 -8.51
N THR A 85 11.50 -17.50 -8.66
CA THR A 85 10.33 -18.12 -9.29
C THR A 85 9.05 -17.78 -8.54
N LEU A 86 9.06 -17.80 -7.20
CA LEU A 86 7.88 -17.44 -6.41
C LEU A 86 7.48 -15.98 -6.60
N ALA A 87 8.44 -15.07 -6.78
CA ALA A 87 8.13 -13.68 -7.11
C ALA A 87 7.42 -13.58 -8.47
N TYR A 88 7.92 -14.25 -9.52
CA TYR A 88 7.24 -14.21 -10.82
C TYR A 88 5.86 -14.87 -10.80
N VAL A 89 5.68 -15.96 -10.03
CA VAL A 89 4.36 -16.58 -9.83
C VAL A 89 3.40 -15.63 -9.12
N GLN A 90 3.86 -14.94 -8.06
CA GLN A 90 3.06 -13.92 -7.39
C GLN A 90 2.62 -12.83 -8.39
N LEU A 91 3.55 -12.28 -9.17
CA LEU A 91 3.24 -11.24 -10.13
C LEU A 91 2.22 -11.72 -11.17
N LEU A 92 2.36 -12.96 -11.66
CA LEU A 92 1.41 -13.55 -12.61
C LEU A 92 -0.01 -13.64 -12.02
N ILE A 93 -0.14 -14.07 -10.75
CA ILE A 93 -1.43 -14.12 -10.06
C ILE A 93 -2.06 -12.72 -10.00
N LEU A 94 -1.28 -11.70 -9.65
CA LEU A 94 -1.78 -10.32 -9.58
C LEU A 94 -2.22 -9.80 -10.96
N ILE A 95 -1.44 -10.06 -12.02
CA ILE A 95 -1.78 -9.65 -13.39
C ILE A 95 -3.06 -10.33 -13.87
N LEU A 96 -3.17 -11.65 -13.70
CA LEU A 96 -4.35 -12.41 -14.13
C LEU A 96 -5.59 -12.01 -13.33
N GLY A 97 -5.44 -11.82 -12.02
CA GLY A 97 -6.51 -11.32 -11.16
C GLY A 97 -6.98 -9.93 -11.62
N THR A 98 -6.05 -9.00 -11.85
CA THR A 98 -6.37 -7.63 -12.31
C THR A 98 -7.06 -7.63 -13.67
N ALA A 99 -6.57 -8.42 -14.63
CA ALA A 99 -7.21 -8.55 -15.93
C ALA A 99 -8.64 -9.12 -15.80
N GLY A 100 -8.82 -10.15 -14.96
CA GLY A 100 -10.12 -10.72 -14.66
C GLY A 100 -11.09 -9.72 -14.02
N VAL A 101 -10.60 -8.86 -13.12
CA VAL A 101 -11.37 -7.76 -12.53
C VAL A 101 -11.85 -6.78 -13.58
N VAL A 102 -10.94 -6.28 -14.44
CA VAL A 102 -11.28 -5.31 -15.47
C VAL A 102 -12.34 -5.86 -16.42
N VAL A 103 -12.20 -7.12 -16.85
CA VAL A 103 -13.19 -7.79 -17.71
C VAL A 103 -14.53 -7.92 -16.98
N THR A 104 -14.53 -8.31 -15.70
CA THR A 104 -15.76 -8.43 -14.92
C THR A 104 -16.47 -7.09 -14.79
N TYR A 105 -15.72 -6.00 -14.55
CA TYR A 105 -16.28 -4.66 -14.39
C TYR A 105 -16.86 -4.11 -15.70
N LEU A 106 -16.11 -4.18 -16.80
CA LEU A 106 -16.52 -3.57 -18.07
C LEU A 106 -17.76 -4.22 -18.69
N PHE A 107 -17.91 -5.53 -18.51
CA PHE A 107 -18.97 -6.30 -19.13
C PHE A 107 -20.07 -6.73 -18.15
N ASN A 108 -19.96 -6.31 -16.88
CA ASN A 108 -20.84 -6.73 -15.78
C ASN A 108 -21.09 -8.25 -15.77
N LEU A 109 -20.02 -9.03 -15.98
CA LEU A 109 -20.15 -10.48 -16.11
C LEU A 109 -20.50 -11.11 -14.77
N PHE A 110 -21.34 -12.16 -14.83
CA PHE A 110 -21.68 -12.98 -13.67
C PHE A 110 -22.30 -12.18 -12.51
N ASP A 111 -23.10 -11.16 -12.82
CA ASP A 111 -23.82 -10.38 -11.81
C ASP A 111 -24.62 -11.30 -10.86
N GLY A 112 -24.59 -10.97 -9.57
CA GLY A 112 -25.16 -11.79 -8.49
C GLY A 112 -24.40 -13.10 -8.17
N SER A 113 -23.37 -13.47 -8.94
CA SER A 113 -22.57 -14.66 -8.64
C SER A 113 -21.71 -14.45 -7.40
N PHE A 114 -21.84 -15.37 -6.43
CA PHE A 114 -21.05 -15.37 -5.20
C PHE A 114 -19.53 -15.36 -5.47
N LEU A 115 -19.08 -16.08 -6.50
CA LEU A 115 -17.66 -16.29 -6.76
C LEU A 115 -17.09 -15.33 -7.82
N PHE A 116 -17.83 -15.13 -8.91
CA PHE A 116 -17.34 -14.47 -10.12
C PHE A 116 -17.87 -13.05 -10.34
N GLY A 117 -18.94 -12.67 -9.65
CA GLY A 117 -19.56 -11.35 -9.80
C GLY A 117 -18.81 -10.27 -9.03
N ASN A 118 -19.12 -9.02 -9.36
CA ASN A 118 -18.71 -7.85 -8.61
C ASN A 118 -19.42 -7.81 -7.24
N GLU A 119 -18.69 -7.51 -6.16
CA GLU A 119 -19.27 -7.45 -4.81
C GLU A 119 -19.93 -6.10 -4.46
N GLY A 120 -19.66 -5.04 -5.22
CA GLY A 120 -20.27 -3.71 -5.03
C GLY A 120 -19.87 -3.00 -3.73
N ARG A 121 -18.90 -3.54 -2.98
CA ARG A 121 -18.35 -2.93 -1.75
C ARG A 121 -17.14 -2.08 -2.11
N GLU A 122 -17.22 -0.78 -1.86
CA GLU A 122 -16.19 0.19 -2.23
C GLU A 122 -14.76 -0.24 -1.81
N PHE A 123 -13.78 -0.05 -2.69
CA PHE A 123 -12.36 -0.48 -2.57
C PHE A 123 -12.13 -2.01 -2.53
N ILE A 124 -13.19 -2.82 -2.44
CA ILE A 124 -13.14 -4.28 -2.42
C ILE A 124 -14.21 -4.87 -3.35
N GLU A 125 -14.45 -4.22 -4.49
CA GLU A 125 -15.46 -4.59 -5.49
C GLU A 125 -15.11 -5.86 -6.27
N GLN A 126 -13.83 -6.26 -6.26
CA GLN A 126 -13.34 -7.38 -7.06
C GLN A 126 -14.04 -8.71 -6.70
N PRO A 127 -14.21 -9.62 -7.67
CA PRO A 127 -14.79 -10.92 -7.40
C PRO A 127 -14.04 -11.71 -6.33
N ARG A 128 -14.76 -12.56 -5.60
CA ARG A 128 -14.18 -13.36 -4.50
C ARG A 128 -12.99 -14.21 -4.94
N TRP A 129 -13.01 -14.77 -6.16
CA TRP A 129 -11.87 -15.55 -6.66
C TRP A 129 -10.60 -14.70 -6.80
N VAL A 130 -10.75 -13.41 -7.13
CA VAL A 130 -9.64 -12.47 -7.19
C VAL A 130 -9.18 -12.08 -5.79
N LYS A 131 -10.11 -11.83 -4.85
CA LYS A 131 -9.74 -11.61 -3.43
C LYS A 131 -8.91 -12.77 -2.89
N ALA A 132 -9.32 -14.00 -3.16
CA ALA A 132 -8.58 -15.19 -2.77
C ALA A 132 -7.20 -15.24 -3.45
N GLY A 133 -7.12 -14.90 -4.74
CA GLY A 133 -5.86 -14.75 -5.47
C GLY A 133 -4.92 -13.72 -4.85
N ILE A 134 -5.43 -12.57 -4.40
CA ILE A 134 -4.67 -11.54 -3.69
C ILE A 134 -4.08 -12.10 -2.38
N VAL A 135 -4.87 -12.84 -1.59
CA VAL A 135 -4.37 -13.50 -0.37
C VAL A 135 -3.25 -14.48 -0.70
N VAL A 136 -3.44 -15.34 -1.71
CA VAL A 136 -2.41 -16.31 -2.13
C VAL A 136 -1.13 -15.59 -2.57
N ALA A 137 -1.25 -14.54 -3.38
CA ALA A 137 -0.12 -13.72 -3.82
C ALA A 137 0.60 -13.07 -2.63
N ALA A 138 -0.14 -12.52 -1.66
CA ALA A 138 0.42 -11.94 -0.45
C ALA A 138 1.15 -12.98 0.41
N LEU A 139 0.61 -14.20 0.56
CA LEU A 139 1.28 -15.27 1.30
C LEU A 139 2.55 -15.77 0.62
N ILE A 140 2.54 -15.91 -0.72
CA ILE A 140 3.74 -16.25 -1.50
C ILE A 140 4.83 -15.19 -1.27
N PHE A 141 4.45 -13.92 -1.36
CA PHE A 141 5.34 -12.78 -1.12
C PHE A 141 5.93 -12.80 0.29
N LEU A 142 5.06 -12.89 1.30
CA LEU A 142 5.44 -12.92 2.71
C LEU A 142 6.38 -14.07 3.01
N PHE A 143 6.11 -15.27 2.52
CA PHE A 143 7.01 -16.40 2.66
C PHE A 143 8.37 -16.07 2.03
N ASN A 144 8.39 -15.58 0.79
CA ASN A 144 9.62 -15.31 0.07
C ASN A 144 10.50 -14.26 0.77
N ILE A 145 9.91 -13.13 1.17
CA ILE A 145 10.62 -12.06 1.89
C ILE A 145 11.02 -12.49 3.31
N SER A 146 10.10 -13.11 4.07
CA SER A 146 10.39 -13.58 5.43
C SER A 146 11.53 -14.60 5.43
N MET A 147 11.52 -15.58 4.53
CA MET A 147 12.60 -16.56 4.45
C MET A 147 13.93 -15.94 4.00
N THR A 148 13.89 -14.88 3.19
CA THR A 148 15.08 -14.10 2.83
C THR A 148 15.66 -13.43 4.07
N VAL A 149 14.84 -12.69 4.82
CA VAL A 149 15.29 -11.97 6.03
C VAL A 149 15.74 -12.94 7.14
N LEU A 150 14.99 -14.03 7.37
CA LEU A 150 15.31 -15.01 8.42
C LEU A 150 16.66 -15.68 8.18
N LYS A 151 16.98 -16.01 6.93
CA LYS A 151 18.25 -16.63 6.53
C LYS A 151 19.36 -15.62 6.22
N GLY A 152 19.14 -14.34 6.49
CA GLY A 152 20.10 -13.26 6.23
C GLY A 152 20.24 -12.31 7.41
N ARG A 153 20.86 -11.15 7.14
CA ARG A 153 20.95 -10.05 8.10
C ARG A 153 19.56 -9.46 8.37
N LYS A 154 19.33 -9.09 9.62
CA LYS A 154 18.10 -8.44 10.10
C LYS A 154 18.47 -7.03 10.52
N THR A 155 17.71 -6.06 10.03
CA THR A 155 17.88 -4.63 10.32
C THR A 155 16.57 -4.05 10.84
N ALA A 156 16.60 -2.84 11.41
CA ALA A 156 15.37 -2.17 11.82
C ALA A 156 14.43 -1.99 10.60
N ILE A 157 15.00 -1.64 9.45
CA ILE A 157 14.27 -1.49 8.18
C ILE A 157 13.56 -2.79 7.80
N THR A 158 14.25 -3.93 7.77
CA THR A 158 13.60 -5.20 7.38
C THR A 158 12.55 -5.65 8.38
N ASN A 159 12.78 -5.41 9.68
CA ASN A 159 11.83 -5.82 10.72
C ASN A 159 10.55 -4.98 10.65
N ILE A 160 10.68 -3.66 10.45
CA ILE A 160 9.54 -2.76 10.31
C ILE A 160 8.80 -3.01 8.99
N LEU A 161 9.53 -3.24 7.90
CA LEU A 161 8.95 -3.66 6.63
C LEU A 161 8.14 -4.95 6.78
N LEU A 162 8.69 -5.98 7.41
CA LEU A 162 7.97 -7.23 7.66
C LEU A 162 6.75 -7.04 8.56
N LEU A 163 6.84 -6.23 9.60
CA LEU A 163 5.71 -5.91 10.47
C LEU A 163 4.56 -5.28 9.66
N GLY A 164 4.87 -4.28 8.83
CA GLY A 164 3.90 -3.65 7.95
C GLY A 164 3.30 -4.65 6.95
N LEU A 165 4.12 -5.44 6.27
CA LEU A 165 3.66 -6.41 5.26
C LEU A 165 2.81 -7.54 5.85
N TRP A 166 3.14 -8.05 7.04
CA TRP A 166 2.32 -9.04 7.74
C TRP A 166 1.00 -8.44 8.20
N GLY A 167 1.03 -7.24 8.80
CA GLY A 167 -0.17 -6.49 9.17
C GLY A 167 -1.09 -6.28 7.97
N LEU A 168 -0.52 -5.87 6.83
CA LEU A 168 -1.21 -5.70 5.56
C LEU A 168 -1.92 -7.01 5.18
N SER A 169 -1.23 -8.14 5.23
CA SER A 169 -1.84 -9.40 4.75
C SER A 169 -2.94 -9.90 5.70
N LEU A 170 -2.79 -9.69 7.00
CA LEU A 170 -3.78 -10.09 8.01
C LEU A 170 -5.04 -9.21 7.97
N LEU A 171 -4.88 -7.89 7.88
CA LEU A 171 -6.02 -6.97 7.86
C LEU A 171 -6.83 -7.09 6.55
N PHE A 172 -6.22 -7.53 5.45
CA PHE A 172 -6.97 -7.81 4.21
C PHE A 172 -7.98 -8.95 4.37
N LEU A 173 -7.81 -9.87 5.33
CA LEU A 173 -8.75 -10.98 5.54
C LEU A 173 -10.16 -10.50 5.94
N PHE A 174 -10.28 -9.30 6.50
CA PHE A 174 -11.59 -8.68 6.77
C PHE A 174 -12.40 -8.43 5.48
N ALA A 175 -11.77 -8.41 4.31
CA ALA A 175 -12.47 -8.24 3.02
C ALA A 175 -13.44 -9.39 2.70
N PHE A 176 -13.29 -10.54 3.35
CA PHE A 176 -14.19 -11.69 3.21
C PHE A 176 -15.35 -11.67 4.20
N TYR A 177 -15.29 -10.81 5.23
CA TYR A 177 -16.37 -10.66 6.19
C TYR A 177 -17.31 -9.53 5.76
N ASN A 178 -18.59 -9.88 5.59
CA ASN A 178 -19.65 -8.96 5.19
C ASN A 178 -20.86 -9.16 6.13
N PRO A 179 -20.86 -8.51 7.31
CA PRO A 179 -21.95 -8.65 8.27
C PRO A 179 -23.23 -7.96 7.79
N GLY A 180 -24.38 -8.52 8.15
CA GLY A 180 -25.68 -7.92 7.81
C GLY A 180 -25.99 -6.61 8.54
N ASN A 181 -25.30 -6.31 9.64
CA ASN A 181 -25.39 -5.03 10.34
C ASN A 181 -24.48 -4.01 9.66
N LEU A 182 -25.07 -2.93 9.11
CA LEU A 182 -24.33 -1.92 8.37
C LEU A 182 -23.26 -1.20 9.19
N ALA A 183 -23.52 -0.90 10.47
CA ALA A 183 -22.53 -0.25 11.34
C ALA A 183 -21.30 -1.16 11.55
N LEU A 184 -21.55 -2.46 11.75
CA LEU A 184 -20.50 -3.46 11.88
C LEU A 184 -19.75 -3.69 10.56
N ASP A 185 -20.46 -3.67 9.43
CA ASP A 185 -19.86 -3.74 8.09
C ASP A 185 -18.88 -2.59 7.90
N LYS A 186 -19.33 -1.35 8.14
CA LYS A 186 -18.49 -0.16 8.02
C LYS A 186 -17.32 -0.16 8.98
N GLN A 187 -17.49 -0.66 10.20
CA GLN A 187 -16.38 -0.80 11.14
C GLN A 187 -15.27 -1.71 10.59
N TYR A 188 -15.59 -2.92 10.11
CA TYR A 188 -14.57 -3.82 9.54
C TYR A 188 -14.07 -3.38 8.17
N TRP A 189 -14.89 -2.67 7.40
CA TRP A 189 -14.45 -2.07 6.15
C TRP A 189 -13.35 -1.03 6.39
N TRP A 190 -13.45 -0.21 7.45
CA TRP A 190 -12.38 0.72 7.84
C TRP A 190 -11.10 0.03 8.34
N TYR A 191 -11.16 -1.24 8.74
CA TYR A 191 -9.94 -2.00 9.02
C TYR A 191 -9.15 -2.28 7.72
N ILE A 192 -9.85 -2.34 6.58
CA ILE A 192 -9.24 -2.55 5.25
C ILE A 192 -8.89 -1.21 4.59
N VAL A 193 -9.62 -0.13 4.89
CA VAL A 193 -9.37 1.16 4.26
C VAL A 193 -8.41 2.02 5.06
N HIS A 194 -8.57 2.11 6.38
CA HIS A 194 -7.68 2.92 7.21
C HIS A 194 -6.57 2.07 7.83
N LEU A 195 -6.87 1.05 8.65
CA LEU A 195 -5.79 0.29 9.29
C LEU A 195 -4.86 -0.43 8.28
N TRP A 196 -5.44 -1.01 7.23
CA TRP A 196 -4.67 -1.71 6.21
C TRP A 196 -3.95 -0.76 5.26
N VAL A 197 -4.60 0.29 4.72
CA VAL A 197 -3.89 1.26 3.87
C VAL A 197 -3.00 2.14 4.74
N GLU A 198 -3.59 3.05 5.51
CA GLU A 198 -2.88 4.04 6.31
C GLU A 198 -1.96 3.39 7.34
N GLY A 199 -2.51 2.54 8.21
CA GLY A 199 -1.73 1.93 9.29
C GLY A 199 -0.56 1.07 8.80
N THR A 200 -0.78 0.14 7.86
CA THR A 200 0.31 -0.78 7.45
C THR A 200 1.19 -0.24 6.33
N TRP A 201 0.65 0.56 5.42
CA TRP A 201 1.45 1.11 4.32
C TRP A 201 2.40 2.19 4.82
N GLU A 202 2.05 2.91 5.90
CA GLU A 202 2.99 3.80 6.58
C GLU A 202 4.24 3.09 7.06
N LEU A 203 4.11 1.91 7.65
CA LEU A 203 5.26 1.12 8.10
C LEU A 203 6.14 0.68 6.91
N VAL A 204 5.50 0.25 5.83
CA VAL A 204 6.19 -0.12 4.58
C VAL A 204 6.91 1.09 3.98
N MET A 205 6.23 2.23 3.88
CA MET A 205 6.76 3.49 3.37
C MET A 205 7.91 3.99 4.25
N ALA A 206 7.77 3.96 5.57
CA ALA A 206 8.81 4.38 6.49
C ALA A 206 10.07 3.52 6.33
N ALA A 207 9.93 2.20 6.16
CA ALA A 207 11.05 1.31 5.89
C ALA A 207 11.72 1.61 4.54
N ILE A 208 10.94 1.82 3.47
CA ILE A 208 11.46 2.18 2.15
C ILE A 208 12.17 3.54 2.21
N LEU A 209 11.57 4.54 2.85
CA LEU A 209 12.15 5.86 3.02
C LEU A 209 13.44 5.81 3.84
N GLY A 210 13.45 5.04 4.94
CA GLY A 210 14.65 4.80 5.74
C GLY A 210 15.77 4.19 4.90
N PHE A 211 15.46 3.17 4.08
CA PHE A 211 16.43 2.60 3.14
C PHE A 211 16.92 3.65 2.14
N LEU A 212 16.03 4.42 1.52
CA LEU A 212 16.41 5.47 0.58
C LEU A 212 17.31 6.53 1.22
N MET A 213 17.04 6.96 2.45
CA MET A 213 17.88 7.92 3.16
C MET A 213 19.30 7.36 3.37
N LEU A 214 19.44 6.10 3.80
CA LEU A 214 20.77 5.47 3.90
C LEU A 214 21.53 5.47 2.58
N LYS A 215 20.83 5.18 1.47
CA LYS A 215 21.45 5.07 0.15
C LYS A 215 21.81 6.43 -0.45
N LEU A 216 20.92 7.41 -0.33
CA LEU A 216 21.03 8.69 -1.01
C LEU A 216 21.87 9.69 -0.22
N THR A 217 21.77 9.73 1.11
CA THR A 217 22.41 10.78 1.92
C THR A 217 23.74 10.33 2.54
N GLY A 218 23.91 9.01 2.72
CA GLY A 218 25.08 8.43 3.38
C GLY A 218 25.15 8.72 4.88
N VAL A 219 24.03 9.13 5.50
CA VAL A 219 23.92 9.27 6.96
C VAL A 219 24.07 7.90 7.63
N ASP A 220 24.67 7.89 8.81
CA ASP A 220 24.90 6.69 9.60
C ASP A 220 23.60 5.94 9.91
N ARG A 221 23.64 4.61 9.76
CA ARG A 221 22.49 3.74 9.96
C ARG A 221 21.83 3.91 11.31
N GLU A 222 22.63 4.05 12.36
CA GLU A 222 22.12 4.23 13.72
C GLU A 222 21.20 5.44 13.84
N VAL A 223 21.51 6.56 13.16
CA VAL A 223 20.69 7.76 13.18
C VAL A 223 19.35 7.49 12.48
N VAL A 224 19.39 6.91 11.27
CA VAL A 224 18.18 6.60 10.50
C VAL A 224 17.27 5.62 11.24
N GLU A 225 17.83 4.56 11.82
CA GLU A 225 17.03 3.54 12.53
C GLU A 225 16.40 4.09 13.81
N LYS A 226 17.08 5.00 14.54
CA LYS A 226 16.47 5.70 15.70
C LYS A 226 15.27 6.54 15.29
N TRP A 227 15.38 7.32 14.20
CA TRP A 227 14.26 8.08 13.66
C TRP A 227 13.10 7.15 13.25
N LEU A 228 13.43 6.06 12.56
CA LEU A 228 12.45 5.09 12.10
C LEU A 228 11.66 4.48 13.26
N TYR A 229 12.32 4.11 14.36
CA TYR A 229 11.63 3.60 15.55
C TYR A 229 10.68 4.63 16.17
N VAL A 230 11.09 5.90 16.28
CA VAL A 230 10.24 6.95 16.84
C VAL A 230 9.01 7.15 15.96
N ILE A 231 9.18 7.31 14.65
CA ILE A 231 8.08 7.55 13.69
C ILE A 231 7.08 6.39 13.75
N VAL A 232 7.56 5.15 13.64
CA VAL A 232 6.70 3.96 13.65
C VAL A 232 6.00 3.77 14.99
N ALA A 233 6.67 4.05 16.12
CA ALA A 233 6.02 3.96 17.43
C ALA A 233 4.88 4.98 17.55
N THR A 234 5.12 6.23 17.11
CA THR A 234 4.07 7.26 17.12
C THR A 234 2.94 6.93 16.16
N ALA A 235 3.22 6.41 14.96
CA ALA A 235 2.23 6.00 13.97
C ALA A 235 1.32 4.89 14.50
N LEU A 236 1.87 3.84 15.11
CA LEU A 236 1.08 2.77 15.70
C LEU A 236 0.28 3.23 16.93
N PHE A 237 0.87 4.13 17.74
CA PHE A 237 0.19 4.67 18.92
C PHE A 237 -1.03 5.52 18.55
N SER A 238 -0.91 6.38 17.53
CA SER A 238 -2.01 7.23 17.07
C SER A 238 -2.97 6.49 16.14
N GLY A 239 -2.47 5.91 15.04
CA GLY A 239 -3.28 5.40 13.93
C GLY A 239 -4.22 4.23 14.27
N ILE A 240 -3.82 3.35 15.18
CA ILE A 240 -4.65 2.18 15.52
C ILE A 240 -5.99 2.60 16.14
N LEU A 241 -5.97 3.57 17.06
CA LEU A 241 -7.18 4.11 17.69
C LEU A 241 -7.74 5.31 16.94
N GLY A 242 -6.92 5.98 16.14
CA GLY A 242 -7.30 7.09 15.26
C GLY A 242 -8.27 6.68 14.16
N THR A 243 -8.30 5.41 13.77
CA THR A 243 -9.38 4.81 12.96
C THR A 243 -10.78 5.16 13.47
N GLY A 244 -10.90 5.38 14.79
CA GLY A 244 -12.12 5.85 15.45
C GLY A 244 -12.76 7.10 14.83
N HIS A 245 -11.99 7.95 14.15
CA HIS A 245 -12.54 9.14 13.47
C HIS A 245 -13.48 8.82 12.32
N HIS A 246 -13.40 7.60 11.78
CA HIS A 246 -14.32 7.10 10.78
C HIS A 246 -15.60 6.53 11.38
N TYR A 247 -15.65 6.38 12.70
CA TYR A 247 -16.78 5.77 13.40
C TYR A 247 -17.80 6.78 13.92
N TYR A 248 -17.49 8.09 13.85
CA TYR A 248 -18.31 9.15 14.44
C TYR A 248 -19.79 9.08 14.10
N TRP A 249 -20.10 8.71 12.85
CA TRP A 249 -21.44 8.82 12.29
C TRP A 249 -21.93 7.53 11.62
N ILE A 250 -21.27 6.39 11.87
CA ILE A 250 -21.68 5.08 11.30
C ILE A 250 -22.50 4.23 12.26
N GLY A 251 -22.88 4.77 13.44
CA GLY A 251 -23.72 4.08 14.42
C GLY A 251 -22.96 3.30 15.50
N THR A 252 -21.67 3.53 15.67
CA THR A 252 -20.91 2.97 16.81
C THR A 252 -21.21 3.72 18.12
N PRO A 253 -20.91 3.13 19.31
CA PRO A 253 -21.09 3.81 20.58
C PRO A 253 -20.38 5.17 20.69
N GLY A 254 -20.97 6.11 21.43
CA GLY A 254 -20.50 7.51 21.51
C GLY A 254 -19.08 7.71 22.05
N TYR A 255 -18.50 6.74 22.78
CA TYR A 255 -17.11 6.83 23.24
C TYR A 255 -16.10 6.92 22.08
N TRP A 256 -16.45 6.42 20.88
CA TRP A 256 -15.59 6.50 19.71
C TRP A 256 -15.38 7.92 19.20
N GLN A 257 -16.31 8.84 19.49
CA GLN A 257 -16.10 10.25 19.16
C GLN A 257 -14.90 10.81 19.94
N TRP A 258 -14.81 10.51 21.22
CA TRP A 258 -13.68 10.92 22.07
C TRP A 258 -12.39 10.21 21.68
N ILE A 259 -12.41 8.88 21.56
CA ILE A 259 -11.22 8.09 21.19
C ILE A 259 -10.71 8.52 19.81
N GLY A 260 -11.57 8.52 18.80
CA GLY A 260 -11.21 8.89 17.43
C GLY A 260 -10.65 10.30 17.37
N SER A 261 -11.28 11.29 18.01
CA SER A 261 -10.81 12.68 17.98
C SER A 261 -9.42 12.86 18.58
N VAL A 262 -9.15 12.21 19.73
CA VAL A 262 -7.85 12.34 20.41
C VAL A 262 -6.76 11.67 19.59
N PHE A 263 -6.98 10.42 19.17
CA PHE A 263 -5.93 9.63 18.54
C PHE A 263 -5.67 10.04 17.09
N SER A 264 -6.69 10.41 16.31
CA SER A 264 -6.45 10.90 14.93
C SER A 264 -5.78 12.28 14.92
N SER A 265 -6.08 13.15 15.89
CA SER A 265 -5.36 14.43 16.02
C SER A 265 -3.86 14.24 16.29
N LEU A 266 -3.49 13.15 16.96
CA LEU A 266 -2.09 12.82 17.24
C LEU A 266 -1.35 12.24 16.02
N GLU A 267 -2.04 11.83 14.96
CA GLU A 267 -1.42 11.32 13.73
C GLU A 267 -0.61 12.41 13.00
N VAL A 268 -0.85 13.69 13.28
CA VAL A 268 0.03 14.78 12.82
C VAL A 268 1.49 14.59 13.25
N VAL A 269 1.73 13.95 14.41
CA VAL A 269 3.08 13.74 14.95
C VAL A 269 3.94 12.83 14.06
N PRO A 270 3.53 11.59 13.72
CA PRO A 270 4.31 10.73 12.83
C PRO A 270 4.47 11.31 11.42
N PHE A 271 3.44 11.95 10.84
CA PHE A 271 3.54 12.55 9.50
C PHE A 271 4.53 13.71 9.46
N PHE A 272 4.42 14.64 10.42
CA PHE A 272 5.40 15.72 10.56
C PHE A 272 6.80 15.16 10.84
N GLY A 273 6.88 14.13 11.67
CA GLY A 273 8.13 13.42 11.99
C GLY A 273 8.78 12.82 10.74
N MET A 274 8.00 12.26 9.82
CA MET A 274 8.49 11.68 8.57
C MET A 274 8.99 12.75 7.59
N MET A 275 8.25 13.85 7.45
CA MET A 275 8.71 15.02 6.69
C MET A 275 10.03 15.55 7.27
N ALA A 276 10.06 15.86 8.57
CA ALA A 276 11.24 16.38 9.25
C ALA A 276 12.43 15.41 9.11
N PHE A 277 12.20 14.11 9.27
CA PHE A 277 13.20 13.07 9.06
C PHE A 277 13.83 13.16 7.67
N ALA A 278 13.03 13.19 6.60
CA ALA A 278 13.54 13.24 5.24
C ALA A 278 14.44 14.48 5.02
N PHE A 279 13.98 15.67 5.41
CA PHE A 279 14.76 16.91 5.26
C PHE A 279 16.02 16.91 6.13
N VAL A 280 15.94 16.45 7.38
CA VAL A 280 17.11 16.38 8.28
C VAL A 280 18.14 15.39 7.75
N MET A 281 17.72 14.25 7.19
CA MET A 281 18.65 13.28 6.59
C MET A 281 19.36 13.84 5.37
N VAL A 282 18.67 14.61 4.54
CA VAL A 282 19.29 15.28 3.38
C VAL A 282 20.24 16.37 3.83
N TRP A 283 19.85 17.20 4.80
CA TRP A 283 20.68 18.29 5.31
C TRP A 283 21.94 17.79 6.02
N LYS A 284 21.83 16.72 6.80
CA LYS A 284 22.99 16.04 7.43
C LYS A 284 23.75 15.14 6.46
N GLY A 285 23.22 14.93 5.27
CA GLY A 285 23.80 14.09 4.23
C GLY A 285 25.20 14.55 3.87
N ARG A 286 26.13 13.60 3.81
CA ARG A 286 27.53 13.86 3.42
C ARG A 286 27.81 13.41 1.98
N ARG A 287 26.80 12.87 1.30
CA ARG A 287 26.91 12.28 -0.02
C ARG A 287 26.21 13.13 -1.06
N ASP A 288 26.96 13.52 -2.08
CA ASP A 288 26.39 14.09 -3.30
C ASP A 288 25.96 12.98 -4.26
N HIS A 289 24.75 12.44 -4.06
CA HIS A 289 24.26 11.34 -4.89
C HIS A 289 23.79 11.85 -6.27
N PRO A 290 24.20 11.20 -7.39
CA PRO A 290 23.88 11.69 -8.75
C PRO A 290 22.39 11.58 -9.10
N ASN A 291 21.65 10.65 -8.48
CA ASN A 291 20.21 10.52 -8.70
C ASN A 291 19.42 11.57 -7.90
N LYS A 292 19.40 12.81 -8.39
CA LYS A 292 18.68 13.94 -7.79
C LYS A 292 17.16 13.79 -7.87
N ALA A 293 16.65 13.14 -8.92
CA ALA A 293 15.22 12.91 -9.09
C ALA A 293 14.65 12.05 -7.95
N ALA A 294 15.32 10.95 -7.59
CA ALA A 294 14.88 10.11 -6.48
C ALA A 294 14.92 10.84 -5.13
N LEU A 295 15.91 11.71 -4.92
CA LEU A 295 16.02 12.51 -3.70
C LEU A 295 14.88 13.54 -3.59
N LEU A 296 14.63 14.28 -4.67
CA LEU A 296 13.53 15.25 -4.74
C LEU A 296 12.17 14.56 -4.60
N TRP A 297 12.00 13.39 -5.21
CA TRP A 297 10.80 12.58 -5.04
C TRP A 297 10.61 12.16 -3.59
N ALA A 298 11.64 11.67 -2.91
CA ALA A 298 11.56 11.29 -1.49
C ALA A 298 11.18 12.48 -0.59
N LEU A 299 11.76 13.66 -0.82
CA LEU A 299 11.39 14.89 -0.09
C LEU A 299 9.95 15.33 -0.39
N GLY A 300 9.57 15.33 -1.68
CA GLY A 300 8.23 15.71 -2.12
C GLY A 300 7.15 14.78 -1.57
N THR A 301 7.35 13.46 -1.66
CA THR A 301 6.42 12.48 -1.08
C THR A 301 6.31 12.62 0.43
N ALA A 302 7.42 12.80 1.15
CA ALA A 302 7.37 13.01 2.60
C ALA A 302 6.66 14.32 2.99
N THR A 303 6.65 15.31 2.10
CA THR A 303 5.92 16.58 2.31
C THR A 303 4.44 16.43 1.98
N LEU A 304 4.09 15.75 0.89
CA LEU A 304 2.70 15.52 0.47
C LEU A 304 1.97 14.48 1.33
N ALA A 305 2.71 13.65 2.06
CA ALA A 305 2.16 12.75 3.05
C ALA A 305 1.75 13.47 4.35
N PHE A 306 2.24 14.70 4.58
CA PHE A 306 1.79 15.60 5.65
C PHE A 306 0.63 16.48 5.18
#